data_AF-A0A838S3V2-F1
#
_entry.id   AF-A0A838S3V2-F1
#
_cell.length_a   1.000
_cell.length_b   1.000
_cell.length_c   1.000
_cell.angle_alpha   90.00
_cell.angle_beta   90.00
_cell.angle_gamma   90.00
#
_symmetry.space_group_name_H-M   'P 1'
#
loop_
_entity.id
_entity.type
_entity.pdbx_description
1 polymer ?
#
loop_
_entity_poly.entity_id
_entity_poly.type
_entity_poly.pdbx_seq_one_letter_code
_entity_poly.pdbx_strand_id
1 'polypeptide(L)'
;MLRTQISLTEDQKRLLDARSAESGLSLSELVRRAVERYYGGDRDLDRDLHRLRVGQGAWGDREETGEQYVEHLRSGRRLSGA
;
A
#
# COMPACT_ATOMS: atom_id res chain seq x y z
N MET A 1 -12.58 3.16 9.82
CA MET A 1 -12.99 3.94 8.63
C MET A 1 -14.27 4.69 8.93
N LEU A 2 -14.42 5.92 8.44
CA LEU A 2 -15.66 6.70 8.52
C LEU A 2 -16.44 6.56 7.21
N ARG A 3 -17.77 6.46 7.28
CA ARG A 3 -18.65 6.42 6.11
C ARG A 3 -19.18 7.83 5.84
N THR A 4 -19.00 8.30 4.61
CA THR A 4 -19.49 9.60 4.15
C THR A 4 -20.42 9.40 2.95
N GLN A 5 -21.51 10.16 2.90
CA GLN A 5 -22.40 10.23 1.74
C GLN A 5 -22.06 11.47 0.92
N ILE A 6 -21.89 11.29 -0.39
CA ILE A 6 -21.59 12.37 -1.34
C ILE A 6 -22.66 12.38 -2.42
N SER A 7 -23.06 13.57 -2.85
CA SER A 7 -23.93 13.75 -4.01
C SER A 7 -23.07 13.84 -5.26
N LEU A 8 -23.45 13.09 -6.30
CA LEU A 8 -22.80 13.08 -7.60
C LEU A 8 -23.82 13.40 -8.67
N THR A 9 -23.39 14.04 -9.75
CA THR A 9 -24.20 14.10 -10.96
C THR A 9 -24.25 12.72 -11.62
N GLU A 10 -25.24 12.50 -12.48
CA GLU A 10 -25.34 11.23 -13.20
C GLU A 10 -24.10 10.97 -14.07
N ASP A 11 -23.55 12.00 -14.71
CA ASP A 11 -22.33 11.91 -15.51
C ASP A 11 -21.12 11.48 -14.67
N GLN A 12 -20.97 12.03 -13.47
CA GLN A 12 -19.91 11.63 -12.54
C GLN A 12 -20.06 10.18 -12.10
N LYS A 13 -21.30 9.73 -11.85
CA LYS A 13 -21.59 8.33 -11.50
C LYS A 13 -21.27 7.39 -12.67
N ARG A 14 -21.70 7.73 -13.90
CA ARG A 14 -21.40 6.96 -15.11
C ARG A 14 -19.89 6.83 -15.34
N LEU A 15 -19.14 7.92 -15.14
CA LEU A 15 -17.69 7.91 -15.25
C LEU A 15 -17.06 6.93 -14.23
N LEU A 16 -17.47 6.99 -12.97
CA LEU A 16 -16.93 6.10 -11.93
C LEU A 16 -17.29 4.63 -12.19
N ASP A 17 -18.48 4.35 -12.73
CA ASP A 17 -18.90 2.99 -13.08
C ASP A 17 -18.04 2.42 -14.23
N ALA A 18 -17.79 3.22 -15.27
CA ALA A 18 -16.91 2.83 -16.37
C ALA A 18 -15.49 2.52 -15.86
N ARG A 19 -14.96 3.37 -14.96
CA ARG A 19 -13.63 3.16 -14.35
C ARG A 19 -13.60 1.95 -13.42
N SER A 20 -14.71 1.66 -12.73
CA SER A 20 -14.83 0.46 -11.91
C SER A 20 -14.79 -0.80 -12.77
N ALA A 21 -15.52 -0.80 -13.89
CA ALA A 21 -15.50 -1.90 -14.86
C ALA A 21 -14.13 -2.11 -15.49
N GLU A 22 -13.43 -1.03 -15.85
CA GLU A 22 -12.08 -1.08 -16.44
C GLU A 22 -11.01 -1.57 -15.46
N SER A 23 -11.06 -1.09 -14.21
CA SER A 23 -10.00 -1.36 -13.22
C SER A 23 -10.27 -2.56 -12.31
N GLY A 24 -11.50 -3.08 -12.27
CA GLY A 24 -11.94 -4.10 -11.31
C GLY A 24 -12.02 -3.60 -9.86
N LEU A 25 -11.80 -2.30 -9.61
CA LEU A 25 -11.87 -1.72 -8.27
C LEU A 25 -13.30 -1.31 -7.92
N SER A 26 -13.65 -1.43 -6.64
CA SER A 26 -14.91 -0.90 -6.15
C SER A 26 -14.99 0.63 -6.24
N LEU A 27 -16.20 1.18 -6.34
CA LEU A 27 -16.43 2.62 -6.34
C LEU A 27 -15.79 3.33 -5.14
N SER A 28 -15.92 2.74 -3.95
CA SER A 28 -15.34 3.27 -2.71
C SER A 28 -13.81 3.32 -2.75
N GLU A 29 -13.17 2.35 -3.40
CA GLU A 29 -11.72 2.33 -3.57
C GLU A 29 -11.25 3.36 -4.59
N LEU A 30 -11.99 3.53 -5.69
CA LEU A 30 -11.72 4.60 -6.67
C LEU A 30 -11.81 5.98 -6.03
N VAL A 31 -12.85 6.24 -5.25
CA VAL A 31 -13.03 7.52 -4.55
C VAL A 31 -11.90 7.75 -3.54
N ARG A 32 -11.53 6.74 -2.74
CA ARG A 32 -10.39 6.86 -1.81
C ARG A 32 -9.10 7.21 -2.53
N ARG A 33 -8.75 6.49 -3.60
CA ARG A 33 -7.53 6.77 -4.38
C ARG A 33 -7.55 8.15 -5.01
N ALA A 34 -8.71 8.61 -5.48
CA ALA A 34 -8.85 9.96 -6.01
C ALA A 34 -8.62 11.02 -4.92
N VAL A 35 -9.20 10.82 -3.72
CA VAL A 35 -8.99 11.71 -2.57
C VAL A 35 -7.52 11.70 -2.13
N GLU A 36 -6.90 10.54 -1.99
CA GLU A 36 -5.46 10.43 -1.65
C GLU A 36 -4.57 11.07 -2.73
N ARG A 37 -4.89 10.88 -4.00
CA ARG A 37 -4.12 11.48 -5.10
C ARG A 37 -4.22 13.00 -5.11
N TYR A 38 -5.41 13.54 -4.83
CA TYR A 38 -5.68 14.97 -5.00
C TYR A 38 -5.42 15.78 -3.71
N TYR A 39 -5.70 15.18 -2.54
CA TYR A 39 -5.63 15.83 -1.24
C TYR A 39 -4.68 15.14 -0.26
N GLY A 40 -4.10 13.98 -0.60
CA GLY A 40 -3.27 13.20 0.33
C GLY A 40 -1.93 13.83 0.71
N GLY A 41 -1.68 15.09 0.33
CA GLY A 41 -0.36 15.71 0.38
C GLY A 41 0.59 15.03 -0.61
N ASP A 42 1.67 15.71 -0.96
CA ASP A 42 2.74 15.09 -1.73
C ASP A 42 3.08 13.76 -1.03
N ARG A 43 2.84 12.63 -1.73
CA ARG A 43 3.78 11.52 -1.58
C ARG A 43 5.07 12.13 -2.02
N ASP A 44 5.83 12.62 -1.06
CA ASP A 44 7.13 13.23 -1.25
C ASP A 44 7.96 12.15 -1.93
N LEU A 45 7.94 12.19 -3.26
CA LEU A 45 8.52 11.18 -4.12
C LEU A 45 10.00 11.08 -3.79
N ASP A 46 10.61 12.22 -3.43
CA ASP A 46 11.98 12.28 -2.96
C ASP A 46 12.14 11.58 -1.61
N ARG A 47 11.20 11.71 -0.68
CA ARG A 47 11.20 10.93 0.58
C ARG A 47 11.05 9.43 0.36
N ASP A 48 10.18 9.01 -0.55
CA ASP A 48 9.99 7.59 -0.84
C ASP A 48 11.18 7.00 -1.62
N LEU A 49 11.74 7.74 -2.58
CA LEU A 49 12.99 7.40 -3.27
C LEU A 49 14.18 7.38 -2.30
N HIS A 50 14.23 8.32 -1.35
CA HIS A 50 15.24 8.35 -0.29
C HIS A 50 15.15 7.08 0.57
N ARG A 51 13.95 6.66 1.00
CA ARG A 51 13.78 5.41 1.75
C ARG A 51 14.23 4.19 0.96
N LEU A 52 13.89 4.11 -0.33
CA LEU A 52 14.35 3.02 -1.19
C LEU A 52 15.87 3.01 -1.32
N ARG A 53 16.50 4.18 -1.45
CA ARG A 53 17.96 4.32 -1.54
C ARG A 53 18.67 3.97 -0.24
N VAL A 54 18.13 4.38 0.90
CA VAL A 54 18.67 4.00 2.22
C VAL A 54 18.53 2.50 2.49
N GLY A 55 17.47 1.86 1.99
CA GLY A 55 17.31 0.40 2.07
C GLY A 55 18.21 -0.39 1.12
N GLN A 56 18.75 0.24 0.07
CA GLN A 56 19.62 -0.41 -0.89
C GLN A 56 20.96 -0.76 -0.23
N GLY A 57 21.29 -2.06 -0.20
CA GLY A 57 22.52 -2.54 0.46
C GLY A 57 22.35 -2.85 1.95
N ALA A 58 21.16 -2.69 2.54
CA ALA A 58 20.89 -3.03 3.95
C ALA A 58 21.14 -4.53 4.30
N TRP A 59 21.28 -5.37 3.28
CA TRP A 59 21.59 -6.80 3.39
C TRP A 59 23.01 -7.15 2.91
N GLY A 60 23.80 -6.16 2.47
CA GLY A 60 25.12 -6.38 1.88
C GLY A 60 26.19 -6.79 2.89
N ASP A 61 26.09 -6.31 4.14
CA ASP A 61 27.05 -6.59 5.21
C ASP A 61 26.64 -7.76 6.12
N ARG A 62 25.66 -8.56 5.70
CA ARG A 62 25.24 -9.74 6.46
C ARG A 62 26.04 -10.96 6.03
N GLU A 63 26.61 -11.63 7.02
CA GLU A 63 27.33 -12.90 6.81
C GLU A 63 26.36 -14.07 6.55
N GLU A 64 25.11 -13.96 7.02
CA GLU A 64 24.06 -14.95 6.81
C GLU A 64 23.40 -14.78 5.44
N THR A 65 23.11 -15.91 4.77
CA THR A 65 22.31 -15.90 3.55
C THR A 65 20.84 -15.59 3.85
N GLY A 66 20.10 -15.12 2.85
CA GLY A 66 18.66 -14.87 3.02
C GLY A 66 17.87 -16.11 3.45
N GLU A 67 18.29 -17.29 3.02
CA GLU A 67 17.70 -18.58 3.44
C GLU A 67 17.95 -18.87 4.93
N GLN A 68 19.20 -18.68 5.38
CA GLN A 68 19.58 -18.85 6.80
C GLN A 68 18.82 -17.88 7.70
N TYR A 69 18.65 -16.64 7.27
CA TYR A 69 17.88 -15.64 7.99
C TYR A 69 16.40 -16.04 8.13
N VAL A 70 15.77 -16.53 7.06
CA VAL A 70 14.37 -16.97 7.06
C VAL A 70 14.19 -18.22 7.95
N GLU A 71 15.12 -19.16 7.91
CA GLU A 71 15.13 -20.32 8.80
C GLU A 71 15.32 -19.91 10.28
N HIS A 72 16.15 -18.91 10.57
CA HIS A 72 16.29 -18.35 11.92
C HIS A 72 14.98 -17.70 12.42
N LEU A 73 14.30 -16.93 11.57
CA LEU A 73 12.99 -16.36 11.91
C LEU A 73 11.90 -17.43 12.13
N ARG A 74 11.93 -18.52 11.35
CA ARG A 74 10.95 -19.62 11.47
C ARG A 74 11.21 -20.54 12.66
N SER A 75 12.48 -20.71 13.04
CA SER A 75 12.89 -21.46 14.23
C SER A 75 12.67 -20.67 15.54
N GLY A 76 12.34 -19.38 15.44
CA GLY A 76 11.79 -18.55 16.51
C GLY A 76 10.42 -19.03 16.98
N ARG A 77 10.42 -20.13 17.75
CA ARG A 77 9.45 -20.58 18.77
C ARG A 77 8.01 -20.08 18.57
N ARG A 78 7.12 -20.98 18.11
CA ARG A 78 5.68 -20.89 18.41
C ARG A 78 5.54 -20.49 19.88
N LEU A 79 4.85 -19.39 20.17
CA LEU A 79 4.50 -18.99 21.54
C LEU A 79 3.96 -20.21 22.27
N SER A 80 4.79 -20.81 23.13
CA SER A 80 4.39 -21.89 24.00
C SER A 80 3.35 -21.32 24.95
N GLY A 81 2.09 -21.69 24.76
CA GLY A 81 1.08 -21.47 25.77
C GLY A 81 1.47 -22.22 27.04
N ALA A 82 1.51 -21.48 28.15
CA ALA A 82 1.32 -21.95 29.52
C ALA A 82 0.91 -20.74 30.36
#